data_AF-A0A848W8D2-F1
#
_entry.id   AF-A0A848W8D2-F1
#
_cell.length_a   1.000
_cell.length_b   1.000
_cell.length_c   1.000
_cell.angle_alpha   90.00
_cell.angle_beta   90.00
_cell.angle_gamma   90.00
#
_symmetry.space_group_name_H-M   'P 1'
#
loop_
_entity.id
_entity.type
_entity.pdbx_description
1 polymer ?
#
loop_
_entity_poly.entity_id
_entity_poly.type
_entity_poly.pdbx_seq_one_letter_code
_entity_poly.pdbx_strand_id
1 'polypeptide(L)' 'MTATSIQSRRSFIFTPGNRPEYFTKALKSGADIVCVELEDGVAPHDKDD' A
#
# COMPACT_ATOMS: atom_id res chain seq x y z
N MET A 1 26.27 -14.96 -10.69
CA MET A 1 25.48 -13.75 -10.99
C MET A 1 24.06 -14.21 -11.25
N THR A 2 23.14 -14.01 -10.32
CA THR A 2 21.72 -14.33 -10.55
C THR A 2 21.14 -13.26 -11.46
N ALA A 3 20.56 -13.67 -12.60
CA ALA A 3 19.90 -12.74 -13.50
C ALA A 3 18.75 -12.04 -12.76
N THR A 4 18.72 -10.71 -12.80
CA THR A 4 17.64 -9.95 -12.19
C THR A 4 16.37 -10.17 -13.01
N SER A 5 15.42 -10.89 -12.43
CA SER A 5 14.06 -11.03 -12.97
C SER A 5 13.36 -9.67 -12.92
N ILE A 6 12.84 -9.21 -14.06
CA ILE A 6 12.00 -8.01 -14.12
C ILE A 6 10.59 -8.41 -13.69
N GLN A 7 10.10 -7.82 -12.60
CA GLN A 7 8.74 -7.99 -12.11
C GLN A 7 7.85 -6.84 -12.58
N SER A 8 6.69 -7.16 -13.14
CA SER A 8 5.70 -6.16 -13.57
C SER A 8 5.02 -5.48 -12.38
N ARG A 9 4.79 -4.17 -12.48
CA ARG A 9 4.17 -3.30 -11.44
C ARG A 9 3.09 -2.42 -12.07
N ARG A 10 2.06 -3.07 -12.58
CA ARG A 10 1.01 -2.48 -13.43
C ARG A 10 0.01 -1.67 -12.61
N SER A 11 -0.15 -2.02 -11.34
CA SER A 11 -1.16 -1.44 -10.47
C SER A 11 -0.66 -1.27 -9.04
N PHE A 12 -1.07 -0.17 -8.45
CA PHE A 12 -0.79 0.23 -7.08
C PHE A 12 -2.13 0.47 -6.40
N ILE A 13 -2.33 -0.10 -5.22
CA ILE A 13 -3.47 0.22 -4.37
C ILE A 13 -2.97 0.89 -3.11
N PHE A 14 -3.56 2.04 -2.79
CA PHE A 14 -3.25 2.81 -1.59
C PHE A 14 -4.29 2.51 -0.52
N THR A 15 -3.85 2.19 0.69
CA THR A 15 -4.70 1.94 1.87
C THR A 15 -4.24 2.85 3.01
N PRO A 16 -5.16 3.51 3.73
CA PRO A 16 -4.79 4.42 4.81
C PRO A 16 -4.13 3.66 5.96
N GLY A 17 -2.98 4.16 6.45
CA GLY A 17 -2.18 3.50 7.48
C GLY A 17 -2.81 3.50 8.87
N ASN A 18 -3.69 4.46 9.15
CA ASN A 18 -4.44 4.54 10.40
C ASN A 18 -5.66 3.60 10.47
N ARG A 19 -5.91 2.78 9.43
CA ARG A 19 -7.01 1.80 9.39
C ARG A 19 -6.53 0.40 8.95
N PRO A 20 -5.87 -0.34 9.86
CA PRO A 20 -5.32 -1.66 9.57
C PRO A 20 -6.36 -2.70 9.09
N GLU A 21 -7.64 -2.51 9.41
CA GLU A 21 -8.73 -3.36 8.95
C GLU A 21 -8.85 -3.42 7.42
N TYR A 22 -8.34 -2.41 6.70
CA TYR A 22 -8.35 -2.39 5.24
C TYR A 22 -7.17 -3.13 4.60
N PHE A 23 -6.11 -3.47 5.34
CA PHE A 23 -4.91 -4.08 4.75
C PHE A 23 -5.20 -5.45 4.14
N THR A 24 -6.03 -6.25 4.81
CA THR A 24 -6.43 -7.56 4.29
C THR A 24 -7.23 -7.42 2.99
N LYS A 25 -8.04 -6.38 2.85
CA LYS A 25 -8.77 -6.09 1.60
C LYS A 25 -7.82 -5.64 0.50
N ALA A 26 -6.84 -4.79 0.83
CA ALA A 26 -5.83 -4.32 -0.11
C ALA A 26 -4.97 -5.49 -0.66
N LEU A 27 -4.54 -6.40 0.22
CA LEU A 27 -3.80 -7.61 -0.18
C LEU A 27 -4.62 -8.54 -1.09
N LYS A 28 -5.95 -8.57 -0.93
CA LYS A 28 -6.86 -9.38 -1.77
C LYS A 28 -7.28 -8.69 -3.08
N SER A 29 -6.84 -7.45 -3.33
CA SER A 29 -7.26 -6.66 -4.49
C SER A 29 -6.71 -7.16 -5.83
N GLY A 30 -5.63 -7.94 -5.81
CA GLY A 30 -4.89 -8.33 -7.00
C GLY A 30 -4.00 -7.22 -7.58
N ALA A 31 -3.82 -6.10 -6.86
CA ALA A 31 -2.83 -5.09 -7.21
C ALA A 31 -1.40 -5.64 -7.10
N ASP A 32 -0.52 -5.22 -8.00
CA ASP A 32 0.87 -5.68 -7.99
C ASP A 32 1.64 -5.10 -6.78
N ILE A 33 1.25 -3.91 -6.31
CA ILE A 33 1.82 -3.24 -5.13
C ILE A 33 0.70 -2.72 -4.22
N VAL A 34 0.86 -2.95 -2.92
CA VAL A 34 0.07 -2.34 -1.85
C VAL A 34 0.92 -1.27 -1.17
N CYS A 35 0.43 -0.03 -1.18
CA CYS A 35 1.04 1.13 -0.54
C CYS A 35 0.23 1.47 0.72
N VAL A 36 0.89 1.42 1.89
CA VAL A 36 0.30 1.91 3.14
C VAL A 36 0.56 3.42 3.20
N GLU A 37 -0.50 4.20 3.11
CA GLU A 37 -0.45 5.65 3.01
C GLU A 37 -0.44 6.29 4.40
N LEU A 38 0.55 7.13 4.67
CA LEU A 38 0.72 7.86 5.94
C LEU A 38 0.61 9.38 5.76
N GLU A 39 0.63 9.87 4.52
CA GLU A 39 0.58 11.28 4.17
C GLU A 39 -0.88 11.73 3.94
N ASP A 40 -1.26 12.11 2.73
CA ASP A 40 -2.54 12.78 2.45
C ASP A 40 -3.74 11.83 2.50
N GLY A 41 -3.51 10.53 2.54
CA GLY A 41 -4.54 9.52 2.79
C GLY A 41 -4.97 9.42 4.25
N VAL A 42 -4.30 10.11 5.17
CA VAL A 42 -4.60 10.15 6.61
C VAL A 42 -4.90 11.58 7.01
N ALA A 43 -6.02 11.80 7.71
CA ALA A 43 -6.39 13.13 8.17
C ALA A 43 -5.33 13.67 9.16
N PRO A 44 -5.03 14.99 9.18
CA PRO A 44 -3.98 15.53 10.05
C PRO A 44 -4.12 15.18 11.53
N HIS A 45 -5.35 15.05 12.04
CA HIS A 45 -5.63 14.70 13.43
C HIS A 45 -5.47 13.21 13.77
N ASP A 46 -5.33 12.36 12.74
CA ASP A 46 -5.14 10.91 12.87
C ASP A 46 -3.67 10.50 12.66
N LYS A 47 -2.76 11.47 12.50
CA LYS A 47 -1.31 11.22 12.38
C LYS A 47 -0.68 11.24 13.76
N ASP A 48 0.24 10.31 13.99
CA ASP A 48 1.12 10.36 15.15
C ASP A 48 2.11 11.53 14.99
N ASP A 49 2.45 12.22 16.10
CA ASP A 49 3.41 13.35 16.14
C ASP A 49 4.87 12.91 15.89
#